data_AF-A0A7D5TWH0-F1
#
_entry.id   AF-A0A7D5TWH0-F1
#
_cell.length_a   1.000
_cell.length_b   1.000
_cell.length_c   1.000
_cell.angle_alpha   90.00
_cell.angle_beta   90.00
_cell.angle_gamma   90.00
#
_symmetry.space_group_name_H-M   'P 1'
#
loop_
_entity.id
_entity.type
_entity.pdbx_description
1 polymer ?
#
loop_
_entity_poly.entity_id
_entity_poly.type
_entity_poly.pdbx_seq_one_letter_code
_entity_poly.pdbx_strand_id
1 'polypeptide(L)'
;MRRRDFCGVLGSAALAGCGGLPGTGPDSNPDSRFGGEPCTDAFGEDATCYHEVANPNGDLVLVPDRERITDPSEPATFTLENGLNRTVRVSVTFPEVYRRFDGRWFRLPDRRQDQGGEAELSAGESLRFGLTNAAGPTPEDVDWGAGKAYGAGQFAYAVWSYEPDIRAVARFVVDGDPMTLAPPGDATTTRSGSEIEVRGERFRERDHSLTTTFTARPDAEETVAVPPEALRGQWELRCVAYLRQAGVSTVRVLTEDRGFFRTPLEWLDAAGAPASDDTVYEVGSTAFAVTERSV
;
A
#
# COMPACT_ATOMS: atom_id res chain seq x y z
N MET A 1 -54.59 12.98 -32.42
CA MET A 1 -55.74 12.18 -31.99
C MET A 1 -55.22 11.07 -31.09
N ARG A 2 -55.50 11.17 -29.78
CA ARG A 2 -56.36 10.26 -28.98
C ARG A 2 -55.72 8.88 -28.74
N ARG A 3 -55.17 8.68 -27.54
CA ARG A 3 -55.81 8.09 -26.34
C ARG A 3 -55.95 6.57 -26.45
N ARG A 4 -55.17 5.87 -25.62
CA ARG A 4 -55.60 4.67 -24.89
C ARG A 4 -54.91 4.66 -23.53
N ASP A 5 -55.65 5.13 -22.53
CA ASP A 5 -55.54 4.67 -21.16
C ASP A 5 -56.08 3.24 -21.08
N PHE A 6 -55.47 2.36 -20.28
CA PHE A 6 -56.22 1.45 -19.42
C PHE A 6 -55.35 0.97 -18.25
N CYS A 7 -55.89 1.16 -17.04
CA CYS A 7 -55.32 0.85 -15.74
C CYS A 7 -55.26 -0.67 -15.46
N GLY A 8 -54.34 -1.04 -14.57
CA GLY A 8 -54.32 -2.33 -13.88
C GLY A 8 -53.51 -2.26 -12.60
N VAL A 9 -54.15 -1.80 -11.52
CA VAL A 9 -53.64 -1.77 -10.15
C VAL A 9 -53.80 -3.15 -9.52
N LEU A 10 -52.69 -3.79 -9.13
CA LEU A 10 -52.54 -4.72 -8.01
C LEU A 10 -51.06 -4.57 -7.59
N GLY A 11 -50.69 -4.03 -6.43
CA GLY A 11 -51.11 -4.48 -5.12
C GLY A 11 -50.10 -5.51 -4.59
N SER A 12 -48.89 -5.05 -4.25
CA SER A 12 -47.92 -5.79 -3.42
C SER A 12 -46.92 -4.80 -2.85
N ALA A 13 -47.29 -4.16 -1.74
CA ALA A 13 -46.33 -3.50 -0.87
C ALA A 13 -45.57 -4.59 -0.11
N ALA A 14 -44.49 -5.10 -0.71
CA ALA A 14 -43.45 -5.75 0.05
C ALA A 14 -42.66 -4.64 0.76
N LEU A 15 -42.93 -4.47 2.06
CA LEU A 15 -42.02 -3.80 2.97
C LEU A 15 -40.71 -4.60 2.95
N ALA A 16 -39.81 -4.25 2.04
CA ALA A 16 -38.40 -4.62 2.14
C ALA A 16 -37.85 -3.89 3.36
N GLY A 17 -37.87 -4.58 4.49
CA GLY A 17 -37.13 -4.17 5.66
C GLY A 17 -35.65 -4.14 5.29
N CYS A 18 -35.10 -2.95 5.10
CA CYS A 18 -33.67 -2.71 5.31
C CYS A 18 -33.39 -2.78 6.82
N GLY A 19 -33.54 -3.98 7.37
CA GLY A 19 -33.01 -4.37 8.66
C GLY A 19 -31.62 -4.96 8.48
N GLY A 20 -30.72 -4.20 7.85
CA GLY A 20 -29.29 -4.44 7.99
C GLY A 20 -28.90 -3.93 9.36
N LEU A 21 -29.07 -4.76 10.38
CA LEU A 21 -28.50 -4.51 11.70
C LEU A 21 -26.99 -4.28 11.51
N PRO A 22 -26.41 -3.18 12.01
CA PRO A 22 -24.96 -3.09 12.10
C PRO A 22 -24.53 -4.29 12.96
N GLY A 23 -23.66 -5.12 12.41
CA GLY A 23 -23.05 -6.23 13.14
C GLY A 23 -22.17 -5.65 14.24
N THR A 24 -22.77 -5.31 15.38
CA THR A 24 -22.06 -5.12 16.63
C THR A 24 -21.67 -6.50 17.13
N GLY A 25 -20.60 -7.05 16.56
CA GLY A 25 -19.87 -8.11 17.25
C GLY A 25 -19.49 -7.59 18.64
N PRO A 26 -19.73 -8.33 19.73
CA PRO A 26 -19.49 -7.87 21.10
C PRO A 26 -18.00 -7.62 21.44
N ASP A 27 -17.09 -7.79 20.48
CA ASP A 27 -15.66 -7.83 20.71
C ASP A 27 -14.88 -6.68 20.05
N SER A 28 -15.54 -5.71 19.41
CA SER A 28 -14.83 -4.55 18.82
C SER A 28 -14.42 -3.51 19.87
N ASN A 29 -13.27 -2.88 19.67
CA ASN A 29 -12.82 -1.76 20.51
C ASN A 29 -13.72 -0.53 20.28
N PRO A 30 -14.51 -0.07 21.28
CA PRO A 30 -15.43 1.05 21.12
C PRO A 30 -14.73 2.38 20.88
N ASP A 31 -13.45 2.48 21.22
CA ASP A 31 -12.65 3.70 21.05
C ASP A 31 -12.03 3.79 19.65
N SER A 32 -12.10 2.71 18.85
CA SER A 32 -11.63 2.71 17.47
C SER A 32 -12.71 3.18 16.51
N ARG A 33 -12.34 4.11 15.64
CA ARG A 33 -13.17 4.55 14.50
C ARG A 33 -13.42 3.47 13.46
N PHE A 34 -12.60 2.41 13.46
CA PHE A 34 -12.74 1.26 12.56
C PHE A 34 -13.51 0.13 13.22
N GLY A 35 -14.05 0.32 14.44
CA GLY A 35 -14.84 -0.68 15.13
C GLY A 35 -16.01 -1.20 14.27
N GLY A 36 -16.14 -2.51 14.19
CA GLY A 36 -17.15 -3.19 13.37
C GLY A 36 -16.76 -3.39 11.90
N GLU A 37 -15.61 -2.88 11.46
CA GLU A 37 -15.02 -3.29 10.18
C GLU A 37 -14.11 -4.50 10.39
N PRO A 38 -14.01 -5.42 9.41
CA PRO A 38 -13.06 -6.54 9.51
C PRO A 38 -11.62 -6.05 9.41
N CYS A 39 -10.71 -6.82 10.01
CA CYS A 39 -9.27 -6.72 9.78
C CYS A 39 -8.97 -6.85 8.28
N THR A 40 -7.83 -6.31 7.84
CA THR A 40 -7.51 -6.31 6.42
C THR A 40 -7.32 -7.74 5.92
N ASP A 41 -7.84 -8.04 4.73
CA ASP A 41 -7.66 -9.34 4.07
C ASP A 41 -6.21 -9.56 3.60
N ALA A 42 -5.39 -8.50 3.56
CA ALA A 42 -3.99 -8.56 3.15
C ALA A 42 -3.09 -9.36 4.12
N PHE A 43 -3.45 -9.47 5.40
CA PHE A 43 -2.59 -10.09 6.41
C PHE A 43 -2.90 -11.55 6.70
N GLY A 44 -3.96 -12.11 6.10
CA GLY A 44 -4.46 -13.46 6.42
C GLY A 44 -5.22 -13.51 7.74
N GLU A 45 -5.64 -14.71 8.15
CA GLU A 45 -6.47 -14.94 9.34
C GLU A 45 -5.68 -14.75 10.66
N ASP A 46 -4.35 -14.76 10.62
CA ASP A 46 -3.47 -14.68 11.79
C ASP A 46 -3.14 -13.25 12.24
N ALA A 47 -3.88 -12.26 11.73
CA ALA A 47 -3.65 -10.86 12.01
C ALA A 47 -4.58 -10.35 13.12
N THR A 48 -3.98 -9.81 14.18
CA THR A 48 -4.70 -9.17 15.28
C THR A 48 -4.80 -7.66 15.00
N CYS A 49 -6.01 -7.21 14.70
CA CYS A 49 -6.30 -5.81 14.47
C CYS A 49 -6.77 -5.11 15.75
N TYR A 50 -6.15 -3.99 16.13
CA TYR A 50 -6.50 -3.23 17.35
C TYR A 50 -8.00 -2.92 17.51
N HIS A 51 -8.68 -2.62 16.41
CA HIS A 51 -10.09 -2.26 16.40
C HIS A 51 -11.04 -3.45 16.63
N GLU A 52 -10.55 -4.67 16.51
CA GLU A 52 -11.29 -5.92 16.76
C GLU A 52 -11.01 -6.50 18.15
N VAL A 53 -10.15 -5.87 18.95
CA VAL A 53 -9.77 -6.35 20.27
C VAL A 53 -10.45 -5.50 21.35
N ALA A 54 -11.56 -5.99 21.91
CA ALA A 54 -12.26 -5.32 23.02
C ALA A 54 -11.43 -5.25 24.30
N ASN A 55 -10.52 -6.21 24.51
CA ASN A 55 -9.63 -6.25 25.67
C ASN A 55 -8.24 -6.73 25.23
N PRO A 56 -7.19 -5.88 25.30
CA PRO A 56 -5.86 -6.25 24.85
C PRO A 56 -5.21 -7.35 25.71
N ASN A 57 -5.78 -7.68 26.88
CA ASN A 57 -5.29 -8.76 27.72
C ASN A 57 -5.46 -10.11 27.01
N GLY A 58 -4.34 -10.73 26.66
CA GLY A 58 -4.29 -12.02 25.96
C GLY A 58 -3.76 -11.95 24.53
N ASP A 59 -3.51 -10.75 24.00
CA ASP A 59 -3.09 -10.55 22.61
C ASP A 59 -1.86 -9.65 22.49
N LEU A 60 -1.18 -9.71 21.34
CA LEU A 60 -0.21 -8.71 20.93
C LEU A 60 -0.93 -7.67 20.07
N VAL A 61 -1.04 -6.44 20.56
CA VAL A 61 -1.89 -5.41 19.94
C VAL A 61 -1.05 -4.20 19.54
N LEU A 62 -1.28 -3.70 18.32
CA LEU A 62 -0.64 -2.48 17.85
C LEU A 62 -1.62 -1.32 17.89
N VAL A 63 -1.42 -0.40 18.83
CA VAL A 63 -2.29 0.74 19.07
C VAL A 63 -1.73 1.97 18.36
N PRO A 64 -2.45 2.58 17.40
CA PRO A 64 -2.05 3.88 16.87
C PRO A 64 -2.31 4.95 17.93
N ASP A 65 -1.37 5.90 18.12
CA ASP A 65 -1.63 7.05 19.01
C ASP A 65 -2.82 7.88 18.54
N ARG A 66 -3.02 7.92 17.22
CA ARG A 66 -4.15 8.57 16.55
C ARG A 66 -4.52 7.78 15.31
N GLU A 67 -5.80 7.50 15.14
CA GLU A 67 -6.33 6.85 13.92
C GLU A 67 -6.58 7.83 12.77
N ARG A 68 -6.41 9.13 13.03
CA ARG A 68 -6.50 10.20 12.03
C ARG A 68 -5.35 11.17 12.20
N ILE A 69 -4.57 11.34 11.14
CA ILE A 69 -3.47 12.29 11.04
C ILE A 69 -3.94 13.42 10.12
N THR A 70 -4.21 14.59 10.69
CA THR A 70 -4.75 15.75 9.96
C THR A 70 -3.65 16.61 9.35
N ASP A 71 -2.48 16.64 9.98
CA ASP A 71 -1.30 17.32 9.45
C ASP A 71 -0.37 16.27 8.81
N PRO A 72 -0.20 16.27 7.48
CA PRO A 72 0.64 15.28 6.78
C PRO A 72 2.13 15.36 7.18
N SER A 73 2.55 16.43 7.86
CA SER A 73 3.90 16.55 8.42
C SER A 73 4.09 15.89 9.78
N GLU A 74 3.02 15.49 10.46
CA GLU A 74 3.12 14.73 11.71
C GLU A 74 3.50 13.26 11.45
N PRO A 75 4.35 12.65 12.30
CA PRO A 75 4.64 11.23 12.22
C PRO A 75 3.41 10.40 12.62
N ALA A 76 3.22 9.24 12.00
CA ALA A 76 2.32 8.23 12.53
C ALA A 76 3.06 7.47 13.63
N THR A 77 2.53 7.48 14.84
CA THR A 77 3.18 6.84 16.00
C THR A 77 2.29 5.75 16.56
N PHE A 78 2.93 4.69 17.04
CA PHE A 78 2.27 3.46 17.47
C PHE A 78 2.87 2.96 18.77
N THR A 79 2.04 2.29 19.57
CA THR A 79 2.44 1.54 20.76
C THR A 79 2.09 0.08 20.52
N LEU A 80 3.10 -0.78 20.51
CA LEU A 80 2.93 -2.22 20.51
C LEU A 80 2.84 -2.70 21.96
N GLU A 81 1.72 -3.30 22.34
CA GLU A 81 1.43 -3.76 23.69
C GLU A 81 1.39 -5.29 23.73
N ASN A 82 2.21 -5.89 24.59
CA ASN A 82 2.18 -7.33 24.79
C ASN A 82 1.22 -7.70 25.94
N GLY A 83 -0.03 -7.96 25.63
CA GLY A 83 -1.02 -8.47 26.58
C GLY A 83 -0.94 -9.97 26.83
N LEU A 84 -0.05 -10.70 26.14
CA LEU A 84 0.15 -12.14 26.34
C LEU A 84 0.79 -12.41 27.70
N ASN A 85 0.58 -13.60 28.26
CA ASN A 85 1.20 -14.05 29.50
C ASN A 85 2.63 -14.62 29.31
N ARG A 86 3.31 -14.23 28.22
CA ARG A 86 4.65 -14.69 27.85
C ARG A 86 5.43 -13.58 27.16
N THR A 87 6.76 -13.72 27.14
CA THR A 87 7.62 -12.87 26.32
C THR A 87 7.44 -13.19 24.84
N VAL A 88 7.45 -12.15 24.00
CA VAL A 88 7.44 -12.28 22.53
C VAL A 88 8.60 -11.53 21.93
N ARG A 89 9.12 -12.05 20.82
CA ARG A 89 10.17 -11.39 20.02
C ARG A 89 9.55 -10.77 18.80
N VAL A 90 9.72 -9.47 18.62
CA VAL A 90 9.14 -8.71 17.51
C VAL A 90 10.22 -8.05 16.68
N SER A 91 9.99 -7.93 15.38
CA SER A 91 10.83 -7.12 14.49
C SER A 91 10.08 -5.86 14.11
N VAL A 92 10.62 -4.71 14.51
CA VAL A 92 10.19 -3.40 14.02
C VAL A 92 11.09 -2.88 12.89
N THR A 93 12.05 -3.70 12.42
CA THR A 93 12.99 -3.36 11.35
C THR A 93 12.34 -3.29 9.98
N PHE A 94 11.40 -4.20 9.72
CA PHE A 94 10.72 -4.40 8.44
C PHE A 94 9.21 -4.28 8.63
N PRO A 95 8.72 -3.12 9.06
CA PRO A 95 7.29 -2.94 9.19
C PRO A 95 6.64 -2.98 7.82
N GLU A 96 5.44 -3.54 7.76
CA GLU A 96 4.69 -3.52 6.52
C GLU A 96 3.62 -2.45 6.57
N VAL A 97 3.65 -1.58 5.57
CA VAL A 97 2.65 -0.54 5.38
C VAL A 97 1.79 -0.91 4.20
N TYR A 98 0.48 -0.83 4.35
CA TYR A 98 -0.48 -1.09 3.30
C TYR A 98 -1.35 0.14 3.07
N ARG A 99 -1.73 0.38 1.82
CA ARG A 99 -2.66 1.44 1.40
C ARG A 99 -3.94 0.82 0.89
N ARG A 100 -5.09 1.19 1.44
CA ARG A 100 -6.40 0.74 0.93
C ARG A 100 -6.83 1.58 -0.27
N PHE A 101 -6.69 1.10 -1.50
CA PHE A 101 -7.05 1.82 -2.72
C PHE A 101 -8.05 1.01 -3.54
N ASP A 102 -9.10 1.66 -4.04
CA ASP A 102 -10.18 1.01 -4.82
C ASP A 102 -10.70 -0.31 -4.18
N GLY A 103 -10.97 -0.26 -2.87
CA GLY A 103 -11.46 -1.40 -2.11
C GLY A 103 -10.42 -2.46 -1.72
N ARG A 104 -9.20 -2.44 -2.30
CA ARG A 104 -8.14 -3.42 -2.07
C ARG A 104 -7.01 -2.86 -1.22
N TRP A 105 -6.22 -3.73 -0.61
CA TRP A 105 -5.05 -3.34 0.18
C TRP A 105 -3.75 -3.59 -0.60
N PHE A 106 -2.99 -2.52 -0.81
CA PHE A 106 -1.73 -2.55 -1.52
C PHE A 106 -0.57 -2.47 -0.55
N ARG A 107 0.24 -3.53 -0.48
CA ARG A 107 1.53 -3.46 0.22
C ARG A 107 2.37 -2.36 -0.41
N LEU A 108 2.80 -1.42 0.40
CA LEU A 108 3.72 -0.39 -0.04
C LEU A 108 5.15 -0.95 0.01
N PRO A 109 6.01 -0.58 -0.95
CA PRO A 109 7.39 -1.03 -0.95
C PRO A 109 8.07 -0.68 0.36
N ASP A 110 8.51 -1.74 1.05
CA ASP A 110 9.13 -1.69 2.36
C ASP A 110 10.40 -0.84 2.31
N ARG A 111 10.54 0.07 3.27
CA ARG A 111 11.80 0.76 3.52
C ARG A 111 12.19 0.47 4.94
N ARG A 112 13.40 -0.08 5.05
CA ARG A 112 14.07 -0.40 6.30
C ARG A 112 13.94 0.79 7.24
N GLN A 113 13.38 0.55 8.42
CA GLN A 113 13.55 1.51 9.50
C GLN A 113 14.99 1.36 10.00
N ASP A 114 15.82 2.38 9.78
CA ASP A 114 17.21 2.37 10.26
C ASP A 114 17.31 2.31 11.79
N GLN A 115 16.19 2.56 12.50
CA GLN A 115 16.10 2.51 13.96
C GLN A 115 15.31 1.31 14.51
N GLY A 116 14.73 0.48 13.64
CA GLY A 116 13.99 -0.70 14.09
C GLY A 116 14.92 -1.87 14.31
N GLY A 117 15.16 -2.26 15.56
CA GLY A 117 15.82 -3.52 15.90
C GLY A 117 14.83 -4.67 16.12
N GLU A 118 15.35 -5.83 16.47
CA GLU A 118 14.55 -6.83 17.18
C GLU A 118 14.32 -6.34 18.61
N ALA A 119 13.11 -6.54 19.13
CA ALA A 119 12.78 -6.27 20.52
C ALA A 119 12.19 -7.52 21.18
N GLU A 120 12.51 -7.74 22.45
CA GLU A 120 11.80 -8.71 23.29
C GLU A 120 10.87 -7.94 24.20
N LEU A 121 9.58 -8.30 24.22
CA LEU A 121 8.57 -7.69 25.07
C LEU A 121 8.06 -8.75 26.03
N SER A 122 8.34 -8.58 27.32
CA SER A 122 7.77 -9.39 28.38
C SER A 122 6.26 -9.15 28.50
N ALA A 123 5.57 -10.03 29.23
CA ALA A 123 4.14 -9.87 29.50
C ALA A 123 3.85 -8.51 30.16
N GLY A 124 2.94 -7.73 29.56
CA GLY A 124 2.57 -6.40 30.00
C GLY A 124 3.52 -5.28 29.59
N GLU A 125 4.62 -5.57 28.90
CA GLU A 125 5.51 -4.54 28.36
C GLU A 125 4.96 -3.93 27.06
N SER A 126 5.41 -2.71 26.77
CA SER A 126 5.02 -1.97 25.58
C SER A 126 6.22 -1.32 24.91
N LEU A 127 6.20 -1.24 23.58
CA LEU A 127 7.19 -0.52 22.77
C LEU A 127 6.53 0.55 21.93
N ARG A 128 7.00 1.78 22.03
CA ARG A 128 6.51 2.92 21.24
C ARG A 128 7.50 3.26 20.13
N PHE A 129 7.01 3.46 18.91
CA PHE A 129 7.82 3.85 17.76
C PHE A 129 7.01 4.68 16.76
N GLY A 130 7.70 5.38 15.86
CA GLY A 130 7.10 6.13 14.76
C GLY A 130 7.32 5.44 13.42
N LEU A 131 6.37 5.57 12.52
CA LEU A 131 6.59 5.33 11.09
C LEU A 131 7.42 6.49 10.54
N THR A 132 8.73 6.30 10.49
CA THR A 132 9.67 7.22 9.84
C THR A 132 9.90 6.78 8.40
N ASN A 133 9.90 7.73 7.48
CA ASN A 133 10.25 7.45 6.08
C ASN A 133 11.73 7.73 5.87
N ALA A 134 12.57 6.71 6.04
CA ALA A 134 13.97 6.74 5.60
C ALA A 134 14.00 6.71 4.06
N ALA A 135 13.74 7.87 3.43
CA ALA A 135 13.77 8.03 1.99
C ALA A 135 15.05 8.71 1.50
N GLY A 136 16.22 8.11 1.72
CA GLY A 136 17.43 8.53 1.00
C GLY A 136 18.74 7.93 1.52
N PRO A 137 19.80 7.87 0.69
CA PRO A 137 21.15 7.48 1.11
C PRO A 137 21.91 8.60 1.85
N THR A 138 21.22 9.65 2.32
CA THR A 138 21.84 10.80 2.97
C THR A 138 21.54 10.77 4.47
N PRO A 139 22.56 10.75 5.34
CA PRO A 139 22.43 10.82 6.82
C PRO A 139 21.78 12.10 7.37
N GLU A 140 21.18 12.93 6.52
CA GLU A 140 20.35 14.06 6.89
C GLU A 140 18.88 13.61 6.80
N ASP A 141 18.54 12.64 7.64
CA ASP A 141 17.23 12.01 7.74
C ASP A 141 16.19 12.98 8.30
N VAL A 142 15.52 13.67 7.39
CA VAL A 142 14.30 14.44 7.71
C VAL A 142 13.25 13.44 8.20
N ASP A 143 12.76 13.65 9.42
CA ASP A 143 11.56 13.02 9.96
C ASP A 143 10.35 13.43 9.10
N TRP A 144 10.15 12.74 7.98
CA TRP A 144 9.03 13.00 7.11
C TRP A 144 7.79 12.40 7.76
N GLY A 145 6.87 13.26 8.20
CA GLY A 145 5.55 12.84 8.64
C GLY A 145 4.85 11.91 7.65
N ALA A 146 3.95 11.07 8.17
CA ALA A 146 3.34 9.97 7.42
C ALA A 146 2.63 10.45 6.14
N GLY A 147 2.04 11.64 6.14
CA GLY A 147 1.40 12.19 4.95
C GLY A 147 2.36 12.73 3.90
N LYS A 148 3.54 13.25 4.27
CA LYS A 148 4.57 13.59 3.28
C LYS A 148 5.19 12.34 2.66
N ALA A 149 5.26 11.27 3.43
CA ALA A 149 5.81 9.99 3.00
C ALA A 149 4.85 9.20 2.09
N TYR A 150 3.57 9.16 2.45
CA TYR A 150 2.60 8.26 1.85
C TYR A 150 1.38 8.96 1.25
N GLY A 151 1.31 10.29 1.29
CA GLY A 151 0.13 11.00 0.79
C GLY A 151 -1.12 10.74 1.64
N ALA A 152 -2.25 11.27 1.18
CA ALA A 152 -3.54 11.06 1.83
C ALA A 152 -4.16 9.68 1.53
N GLY A 153 -4.88 9.16 2.51
CA GLY A 153 -5.64 7.92 2.34
C GLY A 153 -5.78 7.11 3.62
N GLN A 154 -6.25 5.88 3.44
CA GLN A 154 -6.40 4.91 4.52
C GLN A 154 -5.27 3.89 4.45
N PHE A 155 -4.65 3.65 5.60
CA PHE A 155 -3.47 2.83 5.74
C PHE A 155 -3.65 1.77 6.82
N ALA A 156 -2.85 0.72 6.72
CA ALA A 156 -2.62 -0.25 7.76
C ALA A 156 -1.13 -0.40 7.96
N TYR A 157 -0.70 -0.53 9.21
CA TYR A 157 0.67 -0.78 9.60
C TYR A 157 0.70 -2.08 10.38
N ALA A 158 1.62 -2.98 10.03
CA ALA A 158 1.76 -4.27 10.68
C ALA A 158 3.17 -4.48 11.23
N VAL A 159 3.22 -5.07 12.42
CA VAL A 159 4.45 -5.57 13.05
C VAL A 159 4.41 -7.09 13.11
N TRP A 160 5.56 -7.68 12.85
CA TRP A 160 5.76 -9.12 12.84
C TRP A 160 6.38 -9.59 14.16
N SER A 161 5.83 -10.66 14.71
CA SER A 161 6.50 -11.49 15.70
C SER A 161 7.38 -12.53 15.01
N TYR A 162 8.45 -12.95 15.67
CA TYR A 162 9.25 -14.11 15.24
C TYR A 162 8.54 -15.43 15.55
N GLU A 163 7.58 -15.39 16.46
CA GLU A 163 6.61 -16.46 16.67
C GLU A 163 5.70 -16.55 15.45
N PRO A 164 5.47 -17.77 14.92
CA PRO A 164 4.51 -17.97 13.84
C PRO A 164 3.13 -17.46 14.26
N ASP A 165 2.39 -16.93 13.30
CA ASP A 165 0.96 -16.61 13.42
C ASP A 165 0.63 -15.46 14.39
N ILE A 166 1.59 -14.58 14.69
CA ILE A 166 1.32 -13.36 15.47
C ILE A 166 1.71 -12.13 14.65
N ARG A 167 0.70 -11.40 14.17
CA ARG A 167 0.86 -10.10 13.52
C ARG A 167 -0.05 -9.08 14.20
N ALA A 168 0.54 -7.97 14.64
CA ALA A 168 -0.22 -6.88 15.25
C ALA A 168 -0.43 -5.77 14.22
N VAL A 169 -1.69 -5.38 13.99
CA VAL A 169 -2.08 -4.46 12.91
C VAL A 169 -2.83 -3.25 13.46
N ALA A 170 -2.39 -2.07 13.06
CA ALA A 170 -3.04 -0.79 13.32
C ALA A 170 -3.55 -0.18 12.01
N ARG A 171 -4.78 0.32 11.99
CA ARG A 171 -5.32 1.11 10.88
C ARG A 171 -5.26 2.59 11.22
N PHE A 172 -5.04 3.42 10.22
CA PHE A 172 -5.06 4.88 10.37
C PHE A 172 -5.43 5.55 9.06
N VAL A 173 -5.85 6.81 9.14
CA VAL A 173 -6.17 7.67 7.99
C VAL A 173 -5.27 8.89 8.03
N VAL A 174 -4.75 9.27 6.88
CA VAL A 174 -4.01 10.50 6.69
C VAL A 174 -4.83 11.44 5.80
N ASP A 175 -5.11 12.63 6.29
CA ASP A 175 -5.70 13.70 5.50
C ASP A 175 -4.61 14.46 4.74
N GLY A 176 -5.00 15.09 3.63
CA GLY A 176 -4.13 15.90 2.81
C GLY A 176 -4.41 15.69 1.33
N ASP A 177 -3.43 16.03 0.51
CA ASP A 177 -3.49 15.80 -0.93
C ASP A 177 -3.07 14.36 -1.27
N PRO A 178 -3.68 13.74 -2.30
CA PRO A 178 -3.18 12.49 -2.85
C PRO A 178 -1.74 12.63 -3.32
N MET A 179 -0.96 11.56 -3.21
CA MET A 179 0.40 11.58 -3.72
C MET A 179 0.40 11.71 -5.25
N THR A 180 1.28 12.57 -5.76
CA THR A 180 1.59 12.62 -7.19
C THR A 180 2.87 11.86 -7.48
N LEU A 181 2.83 10.94 -8.45
CA LEU A 181 4.01 10.26 -8.95
C LEU A 181 4.81 11.18 -9.88
N ALA A 182 6.07 11.44 -9.52
CA ALA A 182 7.03 12.13 -10.37
C ALA A 182 8.08 11.14 -10.92
N PRO A 183 8.62 11.38 -12.14
CA PRO A 183 9.74 10.61 -12.65
C PRO A 183 10.93 10.57 -11.68
N PRO A 184 11.78 9.54 -11.72
CA PRO A 184 13.02 9.53 -10.95
C PRO A 184 13.94 10.69 -11.38
N GLY A 185 14.51 11.40 -10.39
CA GLY A 185 15.35 12.60 -10.64
C GLY A 185 16.80 12.29 -11.00
N ASP A 186 17.24 11.05 -10.79
CA ASP A 186 18.59 10.52 -10.95
C ASP A 186 18.75 9.68 -12.23
N ALA A 187 17.86 9.87 -13.21
CA ALA A 187 17.84 9.10 -14.44
C ALA A 187 18.46 9.86 -15.61
N THR A 188 19.20 9.14 -16.46
CA THR A 188 19.54 9.63 -17.81
C THR A 188 18.47 9.15 -18.79
N THR A 189 17.92 10.06 -19.60
CA THR A 189 16.86 9.74 -20.57
C THR A 189 17.28 10.03 -22.00
N THR A 190 17.00 9.10 -22.91
CA THR A 190 17.12 9.31 -24.36
C THR A 190 15.75 9.12 -25.00
N ARG A 191 15.30 10.10 -25.80
CA ARG A 191 14.02 10.01 -26.52
C ARG A 191 14.24 9.66 -27.99
N SER A 192 13.48 8.70 -28.49
CA SER A 192 13.43 8.32 -29.91
C SER A 192 11.96 8.19 -30.34
N GLY A 193 11.44 9.23 -30.98
CA GLY A 193 10.03 9.29 -31.36
C GLY A 193 9.09 9.23 -30.14
N SER A 194 8.27 8.17 -30.08
CA SER A 194 7.35 7.90 -28.97
C SER A 194 7.94 7.04 -27.85
N GLU A 195 9.22 6.69 -27.95
CA GLU A 195 9.91 5.88 -26.96
C GLU A 195 10.86 6.73 -26.11
N ILE A 196 10.90 6.44 -24.81
CA ILE A 196 11.92 6.95 -23.90
C ILE A 196 12.72 5.76 -23.36
N GLU A 197 14.03 5.78 -23.54
CA GLU A 197 14.95 4.92 -22.81
C GLU A 197 15.40 5.64 -21.54
N VAL A 198 15.28 4.98 -20.39
CA VAL A 198 15.66 5.48 -19.07
C VAL A 198 16.76 4.60 -18.52
N ARG A 199 17.88 5.21 -18.12
CA ARG A 199 19.00 4.51 -17.45
C ARG A 199 19.14 5.02 -16.03
N GLY A 200 19.15 4.11 -15.07
CA GLY A 200 19.44 4.46 -13.68
C GLY A 200 20.90 4.89 -13.51
N GLU A 201 21.19 5.74 -12.52
CA GLU A 201 22.54 6.25 -12.26
C GLU A 201 23.59 5.12 -12.12
N ARG A 202 23.17 3.99 -11.55
CA ARG A 202 24.03 2.82 -11.32
C ARG A 202 24.06 1.83 -12.48
N PHE A 203 23.31 2.07 -13.56
CA PHE A 203 23.33 1.19 -14.72
C PHE A 203 24.75 1.12 -15.30
N ARG A 204 25.29 -0.10 -15.38
CA ARG A 204 26.54 -0.40 -16.07
C ARG A 204 26.24 -1.44 -17.12
N GLU A 205 26.71 -1.20 -18.34
CA GLU A 205 26.68 -2.18 -19.41
C GLU A 205 27.56 -3.37 -18.99
N ARG A 206 26.91 -4.40 -18.45
CA ARG A 206 27.49 -5.65 -17.92
C ARG A 206 26.55 -6.79 -18.28
N ASP A 207 27.05 -8.03 -18.19
CA ASP A 207 26.38 -9.28 -18.59
C ASP A 207 25.10 -9.64 -17.81
N HIS A 208 24.60 -8.76 -16.93
CA HIS A 208 23.39 -8.98 -16.13
C HIS A 208 22.56 -7.70 -16.07
N SER A 209 21.82 -7.43 -17.16
CA SER A 209 20.95 -6.25 -17.24
C SER A 209 19.49 -6.68 -17.25
N LEU A 210 18.67 -6.01 -16.44
CA LEU A 210 17.23 -6.14 -16.51
C LEU A 210 16.67 -5.01 -17.37
N THR A 211 15.90 -5.39 -18.38
CA THR A 211 15.13 -4.43 -19.17
C THR A 211 13.66 -4.53 -18.77
N THR A 212 13.13 -3.46 -18.18
CA THR A 212 11.69 -3.32 -17.91
C THR A 212 11.08 -2.38 -18.94
N THR A 213 10.02 -2.81 -19.62
CA THR A 213 9.33 -1.98 -20.61
C THR A 213 7.90 -1.69 -20.17
N PHE A 214 7.56 -0.41 -20.08
CA PHE A 214 6.20 0.08 -19.84
C PHE A 214 5.61 0.51 -21.18
N THR A 215 4.44 -0.01 -21.52
CA THR A 215 3.74 0.33 -22.77
C THR A 215 2.38 0.90 -22.46
N ALA A 216 2.06 2.09 -22.96
CA ALA A 216 0.75 2.71 -22.79
C ALA A 216 -0.36 1.85 -23.42
N ARG A 217 -1.48 1.71 -22.73
CA ARG A 217 -2.67 0.95 -23.15
C ARG A 217 -3.93 1.79 -22.92
N PRO A 218 -4.08 2.94 -23.60
CA PRO A 218 -5.17 3.89 -23.32
C PRO A 218 -6.58 3.33 -23.60
N ASP A 219 -6.67 2.32 -24.46
CA ASP A 219 -7.93 1.70 -24.88
C ASP A 219 -8.20 0.37 -24.16
N ALA A 220 -7.51 0.09 -23.04
CA ALA A 220 -7.76 -1.12 -22.27
C ALA A 220 -9.14 -1.08 -21.60
N GLU A 221 -9.96 -2.10 -21.82
CA GLU A 221 -11.30 -2.21 -21.23
C GLU A 221 -11.25 -2.64 -19.75
N GLU A 222 -10.24 -3.42 -19.39
CA GLU A 222 -10.01 -3.91 -18.03
C GLU A 222 -8.64 -3.40 -17.54
N THR A 223 -8.63 -2.73 -16.40
CA THR A 223 -7.43 -2.23 -15.75
C THR A 223 -7.42 -2.58 -14.26
N VAL A 224 -6.22 -2.68 -13.69
CA VAL A 224 -6.01 -2.77 -12.25
C VAL A 224 -5.50 -1.43 -11.76
N ALA A 225 -6.33 -0.71 -10.99
CA ALA A 225 -5.95 0.59 -10.44
C ALA A 225 -4.89 0.42 -9.34
N VAL A 226 -3.76 1.12 -9.45
CA VAL A 226 -2.62 1.04 -8.52
C VAL A 226 -2.38 2.42 -7.86
N PRO A 227 -2.26 2.50 -6.53
CA PRO A 227 -1.96 3.75 -5.85
C PRO A 227 -0.53 4.23 -6.18
N PRO A 228 -0.29 5.54 -6.41
CA PRO A 228 1.05 6.11 -6.63
C PRO A 228 2.09 5.72 -5.56
N GLU A 229 1.63 5.54 -4.32
CA GLU A 229 2.42 5.12 -3.16
C GLU A 229 3.10 3.76 -3.38
N ALA A 230 2.40 2.81 -4.02
CA ALA A 230 2.93 1.48 -4.30
C ALA A 230 4.08 1.53 -5.32
N LEU A 231 4.08 2.54 -6.19
CA LEU A 231 5.12 2.73 -7.20
C LEU A 231 6.29 3.57 -6.68
N ARG A 232 6.10 4.39 -5.63
CA ARG A 232 7.11 5.34 -5.13
C ARG A 232 8.41 4.68 -4.67
N GLY A 233 8.34 3.53 -4.00
CA GLY A 233 9.52 2.90 -3.43
C GLY A 233 10.41 2.22 -4.47
N GLN A 234 9.87 1.89 -5.65
CA GLN A 234 10.57 1.19 -6.73
C GLN A 234 10.98 2.17 -7.82
N TRP A 235 12.29 2.34 -8.00
CA TRP A 235 12.83 3.33 -8.92
C TRP A 235 12.34 3.12 -10.35
N GLU A 236 12.27 1.86 -10.78
CA GLU A 236 11.83 1.41 -12.10
C GLU A 236 10.36 1.72 -12.35
N LEU A 237 9.48 1.42 -11.37
CA LEU A 237 8.05 1.66 -11.48
C LEU A 237 7.72 3.16 -11.55
N ARG A 238 8.53 4.03 -10.92
CA ARG A 238 8.38 5.49 -11.05
C ARG A 238 8.57 5.99 -12.48
N CYS A 239 9.29 5.26 -13.33
CA CYS A 239 9.47 5.61 -14.74
C CYS A 239 8.15 5.59 -15.53
N VAL A 240 7.08 4.95 -15.03
CA VAL A 240 5.74 5.04 -15.66
C VAL A 240 5.25 6.49 -15.77
N ALA A 241 5.72 7.39 -14.89
CA ALA A 241 5.40 8.80 -14.97
C ALA A 241 5.84 9.45 -16.31
N TYR A 242 6.83 8.88 -17.01
CA TYR A 242 7.22 9.33 -18.36
C TYR A 242 6.13 9.08 -19.41
N LEU A 243 5.24 8.09 -19.24
CA LEU A 243 4.11 7.84 -20.17
C LEU A 243 3.06 8.98 -20.14
N ARG A 244 3.07 9.84 -19.11
CA ARG A 244 2.21 11.02 -19.04
C ARG A 244 2.69 12.16 -19.93
N GLN A 245 3.91 12.07 -20.46
CA GLN A 245 4.45 13.09 -21.36
C GLN A 245 3.80 12.97 -22.75
N ALA A 246 3.54 14.11 -23.38
CA ALA A 246 2.91 14.14 -24.69
C ALA A 246 3.72 13.36 -25.74
N GLY A 247 3.02 12.47 -26.45
CA GLY A 247 3.57 11.66 -27.52
C GLY A 247 4.53 10.57 -27.07
N VAL A 248 4.48 10.12 -25.81
CA VAL A 248 5.22 8.96 -25.32
C VAL A 248 4.27 7.77 -25.20
N SER A 249 4.60 6.66 -25.85
CA SER A 249 3.84 5.40 -25.81
C SER A 249 4.59 4.28 -25.11
N THR A 250 5.92 4.38 -25.04
CA THR A 250 6.78 3.31 -24.52
C THR A 250 7.89 3.91 -23.67
N VAL A 251 8.15 3.31 -22.51
CA VAL A 251 9.28 3.63 -21.64
C VAL A 251 10.06 2.37 -21.39
N ARG A 252 11.32 2.33 -21.86
CA ARG A 252 12.24 1.23 -21.65
C ARG A 252 13.24 1.61 -20.57
N VAL A 253 13.25 0.87 -19.48
CA VAL A 253 14.08 1.11 -18.32
C VAL A 253 15.19 0.06 -18.28
N LEU A 254 16.42 0.53 -18.21
CA LEU A 254 17.62 -0.30 -18.11
C LEU A 254 18.20 -0.20 -16.70
N THR A 255 18.27 -1.34 -16.00
CA THR A 255 18.85 -1.44 -14.66
C THR A 255 19.88 -2.57 -14.57
N GLU A 256 20.77 -2.46 -13.58
CA GLU A 256 21.65 -3.56 -13.20
C GLU A 256 20.78 -4.62 -12.51
N ASP A 257 20.85 -5.87 -12.96
CA ASP A 257 20.21 -6.98 -12.26
C ASP A 257 20.93 -7.17 -10.92
N ARG A 258 20.19 -6.99 -9.83
CA ARG A 258 20.74 -7.09 -8.48
C ARG A 258 20.57 -8.47 -7.86
N GLY A 259 19.96 -9.44 -8.55
CA GLY A 259 19.83 -10.85 -8.16
C GLY A 259 19.08 -11.15 -6.84
N PHE A 260 18.84 -10.15 -5.98
CA PHE A 260 18.29 -10.28 -4.63
C PHE A 260 17.02 -9.44 -4.40
N PHE A 261 16.62 -8.60 -5.35
CA PHE A 261 15.46 -7.73 -5.21
C PHE A 261 14.33 -8.20 -6.10
N ARG A 262 13.09 -8.07 -5.59
CA ARG A 262 11.89 -8.40 -6.35
C ARG A 262 11.81 -7.59 -7.64
N THR A 263 11.37 -8.21 -8.72
CA THR A 263 11.14 -7.51 -9.99
C THR A 263 9.95 -6.54 -9.89
N PRO A 264 9.85 -5.51 -10.75
CA PRO A 264 8.67 -4.65 -10.83
C PRO A 264 7.33 -5.42 -10.86
N LEU A 265 7.23 -6.51 -11.61
CA LEU A 265 6.04 -7.38 -11.64
C LEU A 265 5.77 -8.05 -10.29
N GLU A 266 6.80 -8.60 -9.64
CA GLU A 266 6.67 -9.22 -8.31
C GLU A 266 6.23 -8.20 -7.25
N TRP A 267 6.60 -6.93 -7.40
CA TRP A 267 6.12 -5.85 -6.53
C TRP A 267 4.65 -5.53 -6.73
N LEU A 268 4.16 -5.54 -7.98
CA LEU A 268 2.74 -5.33 -8.27
C LEU A 268 1.92 -6.50 -7.73
N ASP A 269 2.39 -7.73 -7.90
CA ASP A 269 1.77 -8.93 -7.33
C ASP A 269 1.67 -8.86 -5.80
N ALA A 270 2.80 -8.53 -5.16
CA ALA A 270 2.88 -8.38 -3.71
C ALA A 270 2.03 -7.23 -3.16
N ALA A 271 1.69 -6.26 -4.00
CA ALA A 271 0.75 -5.20 -3.68
C ALA A 271 -0.71 -5.62 -3.92
N GLY A 272 -1.00 -6.90 -4.16
CA GLY A 272 -2.35 -7.41 -4.37
C GLY A 272 -2.91 -7.12 -5.77
N ALA A 273 -2.07 -6.70 -6.73
CA ALA A 273 -2.44 -6.58 -8.13
C ALA A 273 -1.93 -7.82 -8.89
N PRO A 274 -2.80 -8.72 -9.36
CA PRO A 274 -2.36 -9.97 -9.99
C PRO A 274 -1.39 -9.68 -11.13
N ALA A 275 -0.13 -10.10 -10.97
CA ALA A 275 0.88 -9.81 -11.97
C ALA A 275 0.89 -10.86 -13.06
N SER A 276 0.59 -10.44 -14.28
CA SER A 276 0.80 -11.20 -15.49
C SER A 276 1.26 -10.27 -16.60
N ASP A 277 1.94 -10.81 -17.62
CA ASP A 277 2.35 -10.05 -18.81
C ASP A 277 1.15 -9.44 -19.55
N ASP A 278 -0.06 -9.96 -19.32
CA ASP A 278 -1.30 -9.48 -19.91
C ASP A 278 -2.06 -8.48 -19.01
N THR A 279 -1.65 -8.30 -17.75
CA THR A 279 -2.29 -7.36 -16.83
C THR A 279 -2.03 -5.92 -17.27
N VAL A 280 -3.09 -5.14 -17.46
CA VAL A 280 -3.01 -3.69 -17.65
C VAL A 280 -3.23 -3.00 -16.31
N TYR A 281 -2.26 -2.20 -15.89
CA TYR A 281 -2.32 -1.42 -14.67
C TYR A 281 -2.71 0.02 -14.99
N GLU A 282 -3.32 0.71 -14.04
CA GLU A 282 -3.68 2.11 -14.17
C GLU A 282 -3.18 2.92 -12.98
N VAL A 283 -2.44 4.01 -13.26
CA VAL A 283 -2.02 4.96 -12.23
C VAL A 283 -2.45 6.38 -12.60
N GLY A 284 -3.40 6.94 -11.84
CA GLY A 284 -4.07 8.18 -12.22
C GLY A 284 -4.91 7.96 -13.47
N SER A 285 -4.58 8.62 -14.58
CA SER A 285 -5.26 8.45 -15.88
C SER A 285 -4.39 7.73 -16.92
N THR A 286 -3.38 6.97 -16.47
CA THR A 286 -2.40 6.32 -17.33
C THR A 286 -2.52 4.82 -17.19
N ALA A 287 -3.10 4.18 -18.20
CA ALA A 287 -3.14 2.73 -18.33
C ALA A 287 -1.89 2.21 -19.07
N PHE A 288 -1.28 1.15 -18.56
CA PHE A 288 -0.02 0.59 -19.08
C PHE A 288 0.12 -0.91 -18.82
N ALA A 289 0.85 -1.59 -19.69
CA ALA A 289 1.33 -2.95 -19.48
C ALA A 289 2.84 -2.92 -19.14
N VAL A 290 3.31 -3.92 -18.40
CA VAL A 290 4.71 -4.09 -18.01
C VAL A 290 5.22 -5.40 -18.57
N THR A 291 6.39 -5.38 -19.20
CA THR A 291 7.10 -6.59 -19.62
C THR A 291 8.55 -6.54 -19.18
N GLU A 292 9.09 -7.65 -18.70
CA GLU A 292 10.45 -7.77 -18.21
C GLU A 292 11.27 -8.73 -19.08
N ARG A 293 12.54 -8.37 -19.32
CA ARG A 293 13.50 -9.25 -20.02
C ARG A 293 14.85 -9.16 -19.33
N SER A 294 15.35 -10.30 -18.88
CA SER A 294 16.74 -10.46 -18.44
C SER A 294 17.61 -10.76 -19.66
N VAL A 295 18.72 -10.02 -19.80
CA VAL A 295 19.75 -10.22 -20.83
C VAL A 295 21.06 -10.58 -20.15
#